data_AF-A0A7C2K198-F1
#
_entry.id   AF-A0A7C2K198-F1
#
_cell.length_a   1.000
_cell.length_b   1.000
_cell.length_c   1.000
_cell.angle_alpha   90.00
_cell.angle_beta   90.00
_cell.angle_gamma   90.00
#
_symmetry.space_group_name_H-M   'P 1'
#
loop_
_entity.id
_entity.type
_entity.pdbx_description
1 polymer ?
#
loop_
_entity_poly.entity_id
_entity_poly.type
_entity_poly.pdbx_seq_one_letter_code
_entity_poly.pdbx_strand_id
1 'polypeptide(L)'
;MHTAEAWRSLFENWPEAIPRQGLLITSLNETIPFRDFLISGSIILVERETPDSQGARKVMVAYDAIAAVKLTTPLELSRFQVMGFQAPF
;
A
#
# COMPACT_ATOMS: atom_id res chain seq x y z
N MET A 1 -1.99 -0.84 -17.75
CA MET A 1 -0.52 -0.71 -17.71
C MET A 1 -0.06 0.44 -16.80
N HIS A 2 -0.60 1.66 -16.91
CA HIS A 2 -0.14 2.80 -16.10
C HIS A 2 -0.29 2.67 -14.57
N THR A 3 -1.37 2.05 -14.09
CA THR A 3 -1.66 2.01 -12.63
C THR A 3 -0.70 1.10 -11.86
N ALA A 4 -0.27 -0.02 -12.45
CA ALA A 4 0.67 -0.94 -11.80
C ALA A 4 2.05 -0.28 -11.60
N GLU A 5 2.53 0.45 -12.62
CA GLU A 5 3.77 1.23 -12.54
C GLU A 5 3.66 2.37 -11.51
N ALA A 6 2.50 3.05 -11.46
CA ALA A 6 2.25 4.09 -10.46
C ALA A 6 2.28 3.53 -9.03
N TRP A 7 1.63 2.39 -8.77
CA TRP A 7 1.70 1.73 -7.47
C TRP A 7 3.11 1.31 -7.12
N ARG A 8 3.80 0.65 -8.06
CA ARG A 8 5.20 0.26 -7.86
C ARG A 8 6.07 1.44 -7.47
N SER A 9 6.02 2.52 -8.25
CA SER A 9 6.77 3.76 -7.98
C SER A 9 6.45 4.34 -6.60
N LEU A 10 5.17 4.34 -6.21
CA LEU A 10 4.74 4.83 -4.89
C LEU A 10 5.30 3.98 -3.74
N PHE A 11 5.33 2.65 -3.87
CA PHE A 11 5.88 1.76 -2.84
C PHE A 11 7.42 1.76 -2.82
N GLU A 12 8.08 1.92 -3.97
CA GLU A 12 9.54 2.07 -4.07
C GLU A 12 10.03 3.37 -3.42
N ASN A 13 9.23 4.44 -3.51
CA ASN A 13 9.57 5.77 -3.01
C ASN A 13 8.79 6.14 -1.74
N TRP A 14 8.40 5.16 -0.93
CA TRP A 14 7.59 5.39 0.26
C TRP A 14 8.34 6.28 1.27
N PRO A 15 7.82 7.47 1.64
CA PRO A 15 8.50 8.40 2.53
C PRO A 15 8.63 7.83 3.94
N GLU A 16 9.79 8.07 4.57
CA GLU A 16 10.06 7.65 5.96
C GLU A 16 9.08 8.24 6.98
N ALA A 17 8.56 9.44 6.70
CA ALA A 17 7.60 10.13 7.56
C ALA A 17 6.18 9.51 7.54
N ILE A 18 5.90 8.58 6.62
CA ILE A 18 4.60 7.90 6.51
C ILE A 18 4.77 6.47 7.00
N PRO A 19 4.08 6.05 8.06
CA PRO A 19 4.12 4.66 8.54
C PRO A 19 3.76 3.68 7.42
N ARG A 20 4.51 2.58 7.30
CA ARG A 20 4.26 1.51 6.32
C ARG A 20 3.12 0.58 6.75
N GLN A 21 2.01 1.16 7.19
CA GLN A 21 0.85 0.42 7.66
C GLN A 21 -0.44 0.97 7.07
N GLY A 22 -1.42 0.08 6.92
CA GLY A 22 -2.71 0.44 6.36
C GLY A 22 -3.47 -0.78 5.88
N LEU A 23 -4.35 -0.57 4.89
CA LEU A 23 -5.13 -1.61 4.23
C LEU A 23 -4.88 -1.54 2.72
N LEU A 24 -4.53 -2.66 2.11
CA LEU A 24 -4.62 -2.83 0.66
C LEU A 24 -6.03 -3.29 0.29
N ILE A 25 -6.60 -2.68 -0.74
CA ILE A 25 -7.83 -3.14 -1.37
C ILE A 25 -7.46 -3.71 -2.73
N THR A 26 -7.78 -4.97 -2.98
CA THR A 26 -7.55 -5.59 -4.29
C THR A 26 -8.69 -5.30 -5.26
N SER A 27 -8.47 -5.52 -6.55
CA SER A 27 -9.51 -5.45 -7.58
C SER A 27 -10.66 -6.44 -7.37
N LEU A 28 -10.46 -7.48 -6.55
CA LEU A 28 -11.48 -8.42 -6.10
C LEU A 28 -12.18 -7.99 -4.79
N ASN A 29 -11.95 -6.74 -4.37
CA ASN A 29 -12.50 -6.14 -3.15
C ASN A 29 -12.08 -6.86 -1.85
N GLU A 30 -10.95 -7.57 -1.88
CA GLU A 30 -10.32 -8.11 -0.67
C GLU A 30 -9.65 -6.98 0.10
N THR A 31 -9.82 -6.97 1.43
CA THR A 31 -9.13 -6.01 2.32
C THR A 31 -8.01 -6.71 3.06
N ILE A 32 -6.77 -6.33 2.77
CA ILE A 32 -5.56 -6.91 3.35
C ILE A 32 -4.92 -5.88 4.29
N PRO A 33 -5.06 -6.00 5.61
CA PRO A 33 -4.34 -5.14 6.55
C PRO A 33 -2.85 -5.45 6.54
N PHE A 34 -2.01 -4.42 6.55
CA PHE A 34 -0.55 -4.58 6.60
C PHE A 34 0.08 -3.61 7.61
N ARG A 35 1.22 -4.02 8.18
CA ARG A 35 2.07 -3.19 9.06
C ARG A 35 3.46 -2.90 8.50
N ASP A 36 3.87 -3.64 7.48
CA ASP A 36 5.10 -3.40 6.73
C ASP A 36 5.00 -4.09 5.35
N PHE A 37 5.95 -3.81 4.45
CA PHE A 37 6.01 -4.44 3.14
C PHE A 37 7.44 -4.53 2.58
N LEU A 38 7.64 -5.47 1.67
CA LEU A 38 8.81 -5.55 0.79
C LEU A 38 8.36 -5.43 -0.67
N ILE A 39 9.19 -4.77 -1.46
CA ILE A 39 8.98 -4.54 -2.89
C ILE A 39 9.72 -5.58 -3.74
N SER A 40 9.18 -5.90 -4.91
CA SER A 40 9.82 -6.71 -5.95
C SER A 40 9.30 -6.24 -7.33
N GLY A 41 9.84 -6.77 -8.42
CA GLY A 41 9.63 -6.27 -9.78
C GLY A 41 8.16 -5.94 -10.11
N SER A 42 7.26 -6.91 -10.02
CA SER A 42 5.82 -6.73 -10.32
C SER A 42 4.90 -7.06 -9.14
N ILE A 43 5.47 -7.39 -7.99
CA ILE A 43 4.77 -7.94 -6.83
C ILE A 43 5.22 -7.21 -5.58
N ILE A 44 4.28 -6.91 -4.69
CA ILE A 44 4.53 -6.47 -3.32
C ILE A 44 4.26 -7.61 -2.34
N LEU A 45 5.11 -7.75 -1.34
CA LEU A 45 4.90 -8.63 -0.19
C LEU A 45 4.50 -7.78 1.00
N VAL A 46 3.33 -8.01 1.57
CA VAL A 46 2.88 -7.31 2.78
C VAL A 46 2.93 -8.20 4.03
N GLU A 47 3.34 -7.62 5.15
CA GLU A 47 3.27 -8.23 6.47
C GLU A 47 1.98 -7.83 7.17
N ARG A 48 1.26 -8.82 7.69
CA ARG A 48 0.07 -8.63 8.51
C ARG A 48 0.43 -8.72 9.98
N GLU A 49 -0.13 -7.83 10.79
CA GLU A 49 -0.03 -7.93 12.25
C GLU A 49 -0.86 -9.12 12.77
N THR A 50 -2.13 -9.18 12.38
CA THR A 50 -3.04 -10.28 12.70
C THR A 50 -3.18 -11.23 11.48
N PRO A 51 -3.06 -12.56 11.66
CA PRO A 51 -3.30 -13.50 10.58
C PRO A 51 -4.75 -13.46 10.06
N ASP A 52 -5.01 -13.96 8.86
CA ASP A 52 -6.40 -14.25 8.44
C ASP A 52 -6.95 -15.51 9.10
N SER A 53 -8.19 -15.84 8.71
CA SER A 53 -8.89 -17.09 9.05
C SER A 53 -8.13 -18.36 8.66
N GLN A 54 -7.16 -18.29 7.74
CA GLN A 54 -6.31 -19.42 7.34
C GLN A 54 -4.93 -19.41 8.01
N GLY A 55 -4.66 -18.43 8.89
CA GLY A 55 -3.38 -18.30 9.56
C GLY A 55 -2.29 -17.57 8.77
N ALA A 56 -2.59 -17.03 7.57
CA ALA A 56 -1.58 -16.39 6.74
C ALA A 56 -1.18 -15.01 7.30
N ARG A 57 0.13 -14.79 7.41
CA ARG A 57 0.75 -13.56 7.95
C ARG A 57 1.49 -12.73 6.90
N LYS A 58 1.65 -13.29 5.70
CA LYS A 58 2.36 -12.69 4.58
C LYS A 58 1.51 -12.89 3.34
N VAL A 59 1.32 -11.84 2.56
CA VAL A 59 0.51 -11.89 1.34
C VAL A 59 1.33 -11.27 0.21
N MET A 60 1.40 -11.97 -0.91
CA MET A 60 2.01 -11.47 -2.15
C MET A 60 0.89 -10.99 -3.06
N VAL A 61 0.99 -9.74 -3.53
CA VAL A 61 -0.02 -9.12 -4.38
C VAL A 61 0.68 -8.50 -5.58
N ALA A 62 0.17 -8.75 -6.78
CA ALA A 62 0.67 -8.07 -7.97
C ALA A 62 0.24 -6.60 -7.97
N TYR A 63 1.09 -5.68 -8.42
CA TYR A 63 0.76 -4.25 -8.41
C TYR A 63 -0.48 -3.90 -9.25
N ASP A 64 -0.75 -4.67 -10.30
CA ASP A 64 -1.94 -4.53 -11.14
C ASP A 64 -3.25 -4.97 -10.46
N ALA A 65 -3.15 -5.78 -9.40
CA ALA A 65 -4.29 -6.20 -8.59
C ALA A 65 -4.65 -5.20 -7.49
N ILE A 66 -3.84 -4.16 -7.25
CA ILE A 66 -4.12 -3.16 -6.22
C ILE A 66 -5.13 -2.13 -6.75
N ALA A 67 -6.30 -2.07 -6.12
CA ALA A 67 -7.33 -1.08 -6.38
C ALA A 67 -7.15 0.19 -5.53
N ALA A 68 -6.75 0.04 -4.26
CA ALA A 68 -6.50 1.17 -3.37
C ALA A 68 -5.57 0.84 -2.21
N VAL A 69 -4.98 1.89 -1.62
CA VAL A 69 -4.29 1.86 -0.32
C VAL A 69 -5.06 2.78 0.63
N LYS A 70 -5.46 2.28 1.79
CA LYS A 70 -6.09 3.09 2.85
C LYS A 70 -5.11 3.22 4.01
N LEU A 71 -4.80 4.45 4.40
CA LEU A 71 -3.95 4.72 5.55
C LEU A 71 -4.82 4.90 6.79
N THR A 72 -4.51 4.16 7.85
CA THR A 72 -5.27 4.17 9.11
C THR A 72 -4.70 5.14 10.15
N THR A 73 -3.50 5.65 9.92
CA THR A 73 -2.85 6.60 10.82
C THR A 73 -3.39 8.01 10.55
N PRO A 74 -3.82 8.76 11.58
CA PRO A 74 -4.25 10.15 11.42
C PRO A 74 -3.03 11.04 11.10
N LEU A 75 -2.86 11.40 9.84
CA LEU A 75 -1.79 12.25 9.34
C LEU A 75 -2.35 13.47 8.62
N GLU A 76 -1.66 14.61 8.77
CA GLU A 76 -1.98 15.84 8.03
C GLU A 76 -1.77 15.65 6.51
N LEU A 77 -2.69 16.19 5.70
CA LEU A 77 -2.63 16.07 4.23
C LEU A 77 -1.34 16.63 3.62
N SER A 78 -0.75 17.66 4.24
CA SER A 78 0.52 18.26 3.81
C SER A 78 1.68 17.27 3.79
N ARG A 79 1.64 16.21 4.61
CA ARG A 79 2.65 15.15 4.62
C ARG A 79 2.66 14.30 3.35
N PHE A 80 1.59 14.33 2.56
CA PHE A 80 1.49 13.56 1.31
C PHE A 80 2.01 14.35 0.10
N GLN A 81 2.38 15.62 0.27
CA GLN A 81 2.98 16.42 -0.80
C GLN A 81 4.32 15.84 -1.26
N VAL A 82 5.09 15.21 -0.36
CA VAL A 82 6.35 14.52 -0.73
C VAL A 82 6.12 13.29 -1.61
N MET A 83 4.90 12.75 -1.65
CA MET A 83 4.49 11.69 -2.58
C MET A 83 3.94 12.26 -3.91
N GLY A 84 3.97 13.58 -4.10
CA GLY A 84 3.50 14.25 -5.31
C GLY A 84 2.03 14.65 -5.32
N PHE A 85 1.29 14.43 -4.23
CA PHE A 85 -0.10 14.92 -4.12
C PHE A 85 -0.14 16.44 -3.94
N GLN A 86 -1.12 17.10 -4.55
CA GLN A 86 -1.29 18.55 -4.52
C GLN A 86 -2.71 18.90 -4.07
N ALA A 87 -2.85 20.05 -3.41
CA ALA A 87 -4.18 20.58 -3.08
C ALA A 87 -4.92 20.97 -4.39
N PRO A 88 -6.25 20.80 -4.45
CA PRO A 88 -7.03 21.31 -5.56
C PRO A 88 -6.94 22.85 -5.61
N PHE A 89 -6.95 23.39 -6.82
CA PHE A 89 -6.99 24.84 -7.07
C PHE A 89 -8.36 25.43 -6.70
#